data_AF-A0AA35X2M0-F1
#
_entry.id   AF-A0AA35X2M0-F1
#
_cell.length_a   1.000
_cell.length_b   1.000
_cell.length_c   1.000
_cell.angle_alpha   90.00
_cell.angle_beta   90.00
_cell.angle_gamma   90.00
#
_symmetry.space_group_name_H-M   'P 1'
#
loop_
_entity.id
_entity.type
_entity.pdbx_description
1 polymer ?
#
loop_
_entity_poly.entity_id
_entity_poly.type
_entity_poly.pdbx_seq_one_letter_code
_entity_poly.pdbx_strand_id
1 'polypeptide(L)'
;MALQDGDLTGALEAYQAALAIKPNASKVQFQIAKLYFEQEEYEKARDAFAATVTLDPKNMDARNSLGYIYEQLNNYEAAAQVYEDTLEVKSHNLYALNHLGLAYKQLGRLDDAERVLRKSGRG
;
A
#
# COMPACT_ATOMS: atom_id res chain seq x y z
N MET A 1 19.80 1.81 -21.64
CA MET A 1 19.14 1.16 -20.49
C MET A 1 18.02 0.29 -21.06
N ALA A 2 18.20 -1.02 -21.17
CA ALA A 2 17.22 -1.94 -21.78
C ALA A 2 17.10 -3.28 -21.04
N LEU A 3 17.83 -3.43 -19.92
CA LEU A 3 17.85 -4.68 -19.14
C LEU A 3 16.74 -4.74 -18.08
N GLN A 4 16.17 -3.60 -17.70
CA GLN A 4 15.17 -3.55 -16.62
C GLN A 4 13.78 -3.97 -17.13
N ASP A 5 13.38 -3.50 -18.32
CA ASP A 5 12.10 -3.81 -18.96
C ASP A 5 11.95 -5.31 -19.33
N GLY A 6 13.04 -5.93 -19.78
CA GLY A 6 13.07 -7.34 -20.18
C GLY A 6 12.98 -8.33 -19.02
N ASP A 7 13.57 -7.98 -17.87
CA ASP A 7 13.51 -8.81 -16.64
C ASP A 7 12.12 -8.70 -15.96
N LEU A 8 11.53 -7.49 -16.02
CA LEU A 8 10.21 -7.21 -15.47
C LEU A 8 9.06 -7.89 -16.24
N THR A 9 9.13 -7.93 -17.57
CA THR A 9 8.15 -8.64 -18.40
C THR A 9 8.16 -10.13 -18.07
N GLY A 10 9.36 -10.73 -17.98
CA GLY A 10 9.51 -12.14 -17.59
C GLY A 10 9.01 -12.41 -16.15
N ALA A 11 9.24 -11.49 -15.22
CA ALA A 11 8.75 -11.61 -13.85
C ALA A 11 7.20 -11.56 -13.79
N LEU A 12 6.56 -10.66 -14.54
CA LEU A 12 5.10 -10.57 -14.61
C LEU A 12 4.49 -11.84 -15.23
N GLU A 13 5.07 -12.37 -16.30
CA GLU A 13 4.63 -13.63 -16.91
C GLU A 13 4.78 -14.82 -15.95
N ALA A 14 5.90 -14.90 -15.23
CA ALA A 14 6.14 -15.92 -14.22
C ALA A 14 5.12 -15.82 -13.07
N TYR A 15 4.75 -14.61 -12.64
CA TYR A 15 3.74 -14.41 -11.61
C TYR A 15 2.31 -14.72 -12.10
N GLN A 16 1.97 -14.40 -13.34
CA GLN A 16 0.68 -14.80 -13.93
C GLN A 16 0.55 -16.32 -14.03
N ALA A 17 1.62 -17.02 -14.42
CA ALA A 17 1.65 -18.47 -14.38
C ALA A 17 1.52 -19.02 -12.95
N ALA A 18 2.19 -18.41 -11.96
CA ALA A 18 2.09 -18.80 -10.56
C ALA A 18 0.68 -18.62 -9.97
N LEU A 19 -0.05 -17.58 -10.38
CA LEU A 19 -1.45 -17.35 -10.01
C LEU A 19 -2.37 -18.49 -10.46
N ALA A 20 -2.05 -19.17 -11.57
CA ALA A 20 -2.82 -20.32 -12.06
C ALA A 20 -2.67 -21.57 -11.19
N ILE A 21 -1.57 -21.70 -10.44
CA ILE A 21 -1.26 -22.91 -9.66
C ILE A 21 -1.95 -22.89 -8.28
N LYS A 22 -2.37 -21.71 -7.80
CA LYS A 22 -3.27 -21.42 -6.64
C LYS A 22 -2.80 -21.57 -5.18
N PRO A 23 -1.72 -22.23 -4.73
CA PRO A 23 -1.24 -21.97 -3.38
C PRO A 23 -0.46 -20.66 -3.43
N ASN A 24 -0.93 -19.66 -2.69
CA ASN A 24 -0.21 -18.41 -2.38
C ASN A 24 -0.43 -17.19 -3.31
N ALA A 25 -1.64 -17.05 -3.88
CA ALA A 25 -2.02 -15.93 -4.74
C ALA A 25 -1.76 -14.55 -4.10
N SER A 26 -1.95 -14.37 -2.79
CA SER A 26 -1.68 -13.09 -2.11
C SER A 26 -0.20 -12.71 -2.16
N LYS A 27 0.72 -13.64 -1.94
CA LYS A 27 2.16 -13.35 -2.01
C LYS A 27 2.61 -13.05 -3.44
N VAL A 28 2.03 -13.72 -4.43
CA VAL A 28 2.31 -13.43 -5.84
C VAL A 28 1.83 -12.02 -6.20
N GLN A 29 0.59 -11.67 -5.84
CA GLN A 29 0.04 -10.32 -6.04
C GLN A 29 0.88 -9.25 -5.33
N PHE A 30 1.40 -9.54 -4.13
CA PHE A 30 2.27 -8.62 -3.41
C PHE A 30 3.58 -8.34 -4.16
N GLN A 31 4.19 -9.36 -4.76
CA GLN A 31 5.41 -9.17 -5.56
C GLN A 31 5.14 -8.39 -6.84
N ILE A 32 4.04 -8.69 -7.54
CA ILE A 32 3.58 -7.90 -8.70
C ILE A 32 3.42 -6.42 -8.30
N ALA A 33 2.75 -6.16 -7.18
CA ALA A 33 2.51 -4.81 -6.69
C ALA A 33 3.82 -4.06 -6.40
N LYS A 34 4.80 -4.72 -5.78
CA LYS A 34 6.13 -4.17 -5.56
C LYS A 34 6.85 -3.84 -6.86
N LEU A 35 6.78 -4.71 -7.87
CA LEU A 35 7.40 -4.43 -9.17
C LEU A 35 6.79 -3.21 -9.87
N TYR A 36 5.46 -3.06 -9.82
CA TYR A 36 4.82 -1.85 -10.35
C TYR A 36 5.19 -0.61 -9.55
N PHE A 37 5.31 -0.74 -8.23
CA PHE A 37 5.75 0.35 -7.36
C PHE A 37 7.19 0.81 -7.66
N GLU A 38 8.12 -0.13 -7.85
CA GLU A 38 9.51 0.17 -8.21
C GLU A 38 9.66 0.83 -9.59
N GLN A 39 8.65 0.67 -10.46
CA GLN A 39 8.56 1.34 -11.75
C GLN A 39 7.79 2.66 -11.69
N GLU A 40 7.37 3.09 -10.50
CA GLU A 40 6.53 4.28 -10.30
C GLU A 40 5.18 4.21 -11.06
N GLU A 41 4.76 2.99 -11.45
CA GLU A 41 3.47 2.70 -12.05
C GLU A 41 2.40 2.60 -10.95
N TYR A 42 2.19 3.72 -10.25
CA TYR A 42 1.40 3.79 -9.02
C TYR A 42 -0.06 3.31 -9.19
N GLU A 43 -0.68 3.53 -10.36
CA GLU A 43 -2.03 3.01 -10.60
C GLU A 43 -2.08 1.48 -10.67
N LYS A 44 -1.13 0.85 -11.36
CA LYS A 44 -1.05 -0.62 -11.43
C LYS A 44 -0.63 -1.20 -10.07
N ALA A 45 0.28 -0.52 -9.37
CA ALA A 45 0.68 -0.90 -8.02
C ALA A 45 -0.50 -0.86 -7.05
N ARG A 46 -1.36 0.17 -7.13
CA ARG A 46 -2.60 0.29 -6.34
C ARG A 46 -3.46 -0.95 -6.52
N ASP A 47 -3.75 -1.34 -7.77
CA ASP A 47 -4.66 -2.44 -8.07
C ASP A 47 -4.11 -3.78 -7.54
N ALA A 48 -2.80 -4.01 -7.71
CA ALA A 48 -2.14 -5.22 -7.22
C ALA A 48 -2.03 -5.26 -5.67
N PHE A 49 -1.75 -4.14 -5.01
CA PHE A 49 -1.78 -4.06 -3.54
C PHE A 49 -3.21 -4.22 -3.00
N ALA A 50 -4.22 -3.63 -3.63
CA ALA A 50 -5.62 -3.82 -3.26
C ALA A 50 -6.06 -5.28 -3.40
N ALA A 51 -5.65 -5.96 -4.48
CA ALA A 51 -5.85 -7.40 -4.63
C ALA A 51 -5.15 -8.20 -3.54
N THR A 52 -3.92 -7.82 -3.17
CA THR A 52 -3.19 -8.45 -2.06
C THR A 52 -3.94 -8.30 -0.74
N VAL A 53 -4.43 -7.10 -0.40
CA VAL A 53 -5.20 -6.84 0.82
C VAL A 53 -6.52 -7.61 0.82
N THR A 54 -7.15 -7.78 -0.34
CA THR A 54 -8.37 -8.59 -0.48
C THR A 54 -8.10 -10.07 -0.22
N LEU A 55 -6.99 -10.59 -0.75
CA LEU A 55 -6.60 -12.00 -0.61
C LEU A 55 -6.01 -12.33 0.77
N ASP A 56 -5.28 -11.38 1.37
CA ASP A 56 -4.73 -11.46 2.71
C ASP A 56 -5.00 -10.17 3.50
N PRO A 57 -6.18 -10.06 4.12
CA PRO A 57 -6.55 -8.95 4.96
C PRO A 57 -5.77 -8.89 6.28
N LYS A 58 -4.67 -9.62 6.47
CA LYS A 58 -3.75 -9.44 7.62
C LYS A 58 -2.37 -8.97 7.21
N ASN A 59 -2.09 -8.87 5.91
CA ASN A 59 -0.84 -8.35 5.40
C ASN A 59 -0.74 -6.83 5.66
N MET A 60 0.02 -6.46 6.70
CA MET A 60 0.20 -5.06 7.10
C MET A 60 1.10 -4.30 6.13
N ASP A 61 2.06 -4.98 5.51
CA ASP A 61 2.93 -4.36 4.51
C ASP A 61 2.10 -3.94 3.30
N ALA A 62 1.23 -4.82 2.79
CA ALA A 62 0.35 -4.51 1.68
C ALA A 62 -0.62 -3.36 1.98
N ARG A 63 -1.15 -3.28 3.21
CA ARG A 63 -2.01 -2.16 3.63
C ARG A 63 -1.26 -0.84 3.72
N ASN A 64 -0.11 -0.85 4.38
CA ASN A 64 0.74 0.33 4.51
C ASN A 64 1.16 0.83 3.11
N SER A 65 1.58 -0.09 2.24
CA SER A 65 1.91 0.23 0.85
C SER A 65 0.70 0.79 0.11
N LEU A 66 -0.49 0.19 0.20
CA LEU A 66 -1.69 0.71 -0.47
C LEU A 66 -2.01 2.16 -0.05
N GLY A 67 -1.92 2.48 1.24
CA GLY A 67 -2.09 3.85 1.73
C GLY A 67 -1.05 4.81 1.14
N TYR A 68 0.22 4.40 1.10
CA TYR A 68 1.30 5.19 0.52
C TYR A 68 1.12 5.41 -0.99
N ILE A 69 0.67 4.39 -1.73
CA ILE A 69 0.36 4.53 -3.15
C ILE A 69 -0.72 5.59 -3.38
N TYR A 70 -1.76 5.62 -2.55
CA TYR A 70 -2.78 6.66 -2.64
C TYR A 70 -2.20 8.07 -2.37
N GLU A 71 -1.22 8.22 -1.47
CA GLU A 71 -0.49 9.48 -1.30
C GLU A 71 0.29 9.86 -2.57
N GLN A 72 0.99 8.91 -3.20
CA GLN A 72 1.73 9.18 -4.46
C GLN A 72 0.78 9.59 -5.60
N LEU A 73 -0.45 9.07 -5.59
CA LEU A 73 -1.52 9.46 -6.50
C LEU A 73 -2.25 10.75 -6.09
N ASN A 74 -1.78 11.45 -5.04
CA ASN A 74 -2.41 12.63 -4.44
C ASN A 74 -3.87 12.43 -4.01
N ASN A 75 -4.29 11.18 -3.81
CA ASN A 75 -5.62 10.83 -3.32
C ASN A 75 -5.58 10.68 -1.80
N TYR A 76 -5.46 11.82 -1.11
CA TYR A 76 -5.28 11.86 0.34
C TYR A 76 -6.51 11.37 1.11
N GLU A 77 -7.73 11.52 0.58
CA GLU A 77 -8.93 10.88 1.15
C GLU A 77 -8.82 9.35 1.19
N ALA A 78 -8.46 8.73 0.06
CA ALA A 78 -8.32 7.26 0.01
C ALA A 78 -7.15 6.79 0.87
N ALA A 79 -6.04 7.53 0.89
CA ALA A 79 -4.92 7.23 1.77
C ALA A 79 -5.35 7.25 3.25
N ALA A 80 -6.05 8.30 3.68
CA ALA A 80 -6.55 8.43 5.04
C ALA A 80 -7.47 7.25 5.42
N GLN A 81 -8.41 6.87 4.55
CA GLN A 81 -9.28 5.72 4.80
C GLN A 81 -8.49 4.43 4.98
N VAL A 82 -7.52 4.15 4.10
CA VAL A 82 -6.70 2.94 4.22
C VAL A 82 -5.90 2.91 5.52
N TYR A 83 -5.36 4.04 5.96
CA TYR A 83 -4.65 4.10 7.24
C TYR A 83 -5.58 3.98 8.44
N GLU A 84 -6.78 4.56 8.39
CA GLU A 84 -7.82 4.35 9.41
C GLU A 84 -8.16 2.87 9.53
N ASP A 85 -8.47 2.18 8.42
CA ASP A 85 -8.76 0.74 8.39
C ASP A 85 -7.57 -0.08 8.92
N THR A 86 -6.34 0.34 8.61
CA THR A 86 -5.13 -0.31 9.11
C THR A 86 -5.01 -0.20 10.62
N LEU A 87 -5.42 0.94 11.19
CA LEU A 87 -5.41 1.18 12.64
C LEU A 87 -6.56 0.47 13.36
N GLU A 88 -7.67 0.18 12.68
CA GLU A 88 -8.71 -0.71 13.23
C GLU A 88 -8.17 -2.14 13.41
N VAL A 89 -7.34 -2.62 12.47
CA VAL A 89 -6.71 -3.94 12.57
C VAL A 89 -5.53 -3.94 13.54
N LYS A 90 -4.69 -2.90 13.50
CA LYS A 90 -3.50 -2.73 14.34
C LYS A 90 -3.39 -1.30 14.86
N SER A 91 -4.01 -1.07 16.01
CA SER A 91 -4.16 0.26 16.65
C SER A 91 -2.86 1.02 16.94
N HIS A 92 -1.72 0.33 17.03
CA HIS A 92 -0.39 0.91 17.26
C HIS A 92 0.54 0.75 16.04
N ASN A 93 -0.01 0.73 14.82
CA ASN A 93 0.80 0.82 13.62
C ASN A 93 1.35 2.24 13.46
N LEU A 94 2.59 2.48 13.91
CA LEU A 94 3.25 3.79 13.87
C LEU A 94 3.36 4.35 12.44
N TYR A 95 3.52 3.48 11.43
CA TYR A 95 3.54 3.90 10.03
C TYR A 95 2.19 4.52 9.64
N ALA A 96 1.10 3.79 9.88
CA ALA A 96 -0.24 4.27 9.58
C ALA A 96 -0.62 5.52 10.39
N LEU A 97 -0.22 5.62 11.68
CA LEU A 97 -0.45 6.84 12.48
C LEU A 97 0.27 8.06 11.90
N ASN A 98 1.54 7.92 11.54
CA ASN A 98 2.31 9.03 10.96
C ASN A 98 1.69 9.49 9.64
N HIS A 99 1.46 8.55 8.73
CA HIS A 99 0.96 8.86 7.40
C HIS A 99 -0.50 9.33 7.39
N LEU A 100 -1.37 8.81 8.28
CA LEU A 100 -2.71 9.36 8.47
C LEU A 100 -2.66 10.83 8.94
N GLY A 101 -1.75 11.16 9.85
CA GLY A 101 -1.54 12.54 10.28
C GLY A 101 -1.06 13.45 9.15
N LEU A 102 -0.22 12.95 8.25
CA LEU A 102 0.22 13.69 7.06
C LEU A 102 -0.90 13.84 6.03
N ALA A 103 -1.66 12.78 5.76
CA ALA A 103 -2.82 12.82 4.86
C ALA A 103 -3.85 13.84 5.34
N TYR A 104 -4.21 13.84 6.62
CA TYR A 104 -5.11 14.85 7.17
C TYR A 104 -4.58 16.29 7.06
N LYS A 105 -3.27 16.52 7.17
CA LYS A 105 -2.69 17.84 6.92
C LYS A 105 -2.90 18.29 5.49
N GLN A 106 -2.69 17.39 4.51
CA GLN A 106 -2.91 17.69 3.09
C GLN A 106 -4.38 17.99 2.79
N LEU A 107 -5.29 17.34 3.51
CA LEU A 107 -6.73 17.59 3.46
C LEU A 107 -7.18 18.85 4.21
N GLY A 108 -6.27 19.57 4.88
CA GLY A 108 -6.62 20.71 5.73
C GLY A 108 -7.34 20.35 7.04
N ARG A 109 -7.43 19.06 7.39
CA ARG A 109 -8.04 18.53 8.62
C ARG A 109 -7.04 18.59 9.78
N LEU A 110 -6.63 19.80 10.15
CA LEU A 110 -5.53 20.04 11.09
C LEU A 110 -5.78 19.48 12.50
N ASP A 111 -7.02 19.57 13.01
CA ASP A 111 -7.40 19.05 14.33
C ASP A 111 -7.26 17.52 14.42
N ASP A 112 -7.68 16.82 13.35
CA ASP A 112 -7.56 15.37 13.25
C ASP A 112 -6.08 14.96 13.14
N ALA A 113 -5.30 15.68 12.31
CA ALA A 113 -3.88 15.46 12.18
C ALA A 113 -3.14 15.58 13.52
N GLU A 114 -3.41 16.63 14.30
CA GLU A 114 -2.77 16.85 15.60
C GLU A 114 -3.13 15.72 16.58
N ARG A 115 -4.38 15.27 16.57
CA ARG A 115 -4.84 14.15 17.41
C ARG A 115 -4.11 12.85 17.08
N VAL A 116 -3.98 12.53 15.79
CA VAL A 116 -3.32 11.29 15.34
C VAL A 116 -1.82 11.35 15.57
N LEU A 117 -1.14 12.45 15.23
CA LEU A 117 0.30 12.60 15.41
C LEU A 117 0.71 12.55 16.90
N ARG A 118 -0.14 13.07 17.80
CA ARG A 118 0.05 12.90 19.25
C ARG A 118 0.04 11.44 19.71
N LYS A 119 -0.72 10.56 19.04
CA LYS A 119 -0.70 9.12 19.33
C LYS A 119 0.57 8.46 18.80
N SER A 120 1.05 8.90 17.64
CA SER A 120 2.29 8.38 17.04
C SER A 120 3.54 8.68 17.87
N GLY A 121 3.67 9.91 18.39
CA GLY A 121 4.84 10.35 19.16
C GLY A 121 4.91 9.84 20.61
N ARG A 122 3.99 8.97 21.04
CA ARG A 122 3.93 8.41 22.40
C ARG A 122 4.35 6.92 22.47
N GLY A 123 4.84 6.37 21.36
CA GLY A 123 5.30 4.97 21.26
C GLY A 123 6.74 4.76 21.70
#